data_AF-A0A952I6P7-F1
#
_entry.id   AF-A0A952I6P7-F1
#
_cell.length_a   1.000
_cell.length_b   1.000
_cell.length_c   1.000
_cell.angle_alpha   90.00
_cell.angle_beta   90.00
_cell.angle_gamma   90.00
#
_symmetry.space_group_name_H-M   'P 1'
#
loop_
_entity.id
_entity.type
_entity.pdbx_description
1 polymer ?
#
loop_
_entity_poly.entity_id
_entity_poly.type
_entity_poly.pdbx_seq_one_letter_code
_entity_poly.pdbx_strand_id
1 'polypeptide(L)'
;RVMPNIVSAEHLGLAQSFKQLLARYRENKDLIAIGAYTKGSDPLTDVAVDLIPKLRAYIAQGITQGSVFTACKKELETLLQATQVADTAPVGTAKAAAAAATPATSNPTQAPRRASKVKRGLA
;
A
#
# COMPACT_ATOMS: atom_id res chain seq x y z
N ARG A 1 16.57 -8.38 -6.28
CA ARG A 1 15.77 -9.40 -7.01
C ARG A 1 14.92 -10.30 -6.08
N VAL A 2 14.74 -9.94 -4.80
CA VAL A 2 14.02 -10.81 -3.84
C VAL A 2 12.49 -10.59 -3.84
N MET A 3 12.02 -9.47 -4.41
CA MET A 3 10.60 -9.10 -4.48
C MET A 3 9.62 -10.22 -4.91
N PRO A 4 9.87 -11.03 -5.96
CA PRO A 4 8.93 -12.10 -6.33
C PRO A 4 8.77 -13.20 -5.26
N ASN A 5 9.73 -13.34 -4.34
CA ASN A 5 9.73 -14.40 -3.32
C ASN A 5 9.08 -13.97 -1.99
N ILE A 6 8.77 -12.68 -1.82
CA ILE A 6 8.31 -12.11 -0.52
C ILE A 6 6.90 -11.52 -0.64
N VAL A 7 6.32 -11.51 -1.84
CA VAL A 7 5.11 -10.73 -2.16
C VAL A 7 4.11 -11.57 -2.95
N SER A 8 2.81 -11.32 -2.75
CA SER A 8 1.75 -11.99 -3.52
C SER A 8 1.83 -11.66 -5.01
N ALA A 9 1.37 -12.59 -5.85
CA ALA A 9 1.33 -12.41 -7.30
C ALA A 9 0.52 -11.17 -7.72
N GLU A 10 -0.58 -10.88 -7.01
CA GLU A 10 -1.39 -9.67 -7.23
C GLU A 10 -0.58 -8.40 -7.05
N HIS A 11 0.15 -8.26 -5.94
CA HIS A 11 0.94 -7.07 -5.67
C HIS A 11 2.14 -6.96 -6.61
N LEU A 12 2.70 -8.09 -7.05
CA LEU A 12 3.71 -8.11 -8.10
C LEU A 12 3.15 -7.57 -9.42
N GLY A 13 1.96 -8.01 -9.83
CA GLY A 13 1.27 -7.51 -11.02
C GLY A 13 1.00 -6.01 -10.95
N LEU A 14 0.47 -5.54 -9.81
CA LEU A 14 0.23 -4.11 -9.58
C LEU A 14 1.53 -3.29 -9.67
N ALA A 15 2.63 -3.78 -9.08
CA ALA A 15 3.93 -3.13 -9.16
C ALA A 15 4.49 -3.09 -10.59
N GLN A 16 4.21 -4.12 -11.41
CA GLN A 16 4.58 -4.12 -12.83
C GLN A 16 3.76 -3.12 -13.64
N SER A 17 2.44 -3.10 -13.46
CA SER A 17 1.55 -2.12 -14.12
C SER A 17 1.94 -0.68 -13.78
N PHE A 18 2.25 -0.41 -12.50
CA PHE A 18 2.76 0.88 -12.05
C PHE A 18 4.04 1.29 -12.80
N LYS A 19 5.01 0.37 -12.90
CA LYS A 19 6.27 0.62 -13.61
C LYS A 19 6.05 0.85 -15.10
N GLN A 20 5.13 0.12 -15.71
CA GLN A 20 4.81 0.24 -17.13
C GLN A 20 4.24 1.63 -17.45
N LEU A 21 3.27 2.11 -16.67
CA LEU A 21 2.70 3.46 -16.81
C LEU A 21 3.77 4.54 -16.66
N LEU A 22 4.62 4.39 -15.64
CA LEU A 22 5.69 5.36 -15.37
C LEU A 22 6.76 5.36 -16.48
N ALA A 23 7.09 4.20 -17.03
CA ALA A 23 8.01 4.07 -18.16
C ALA A 23 7.45 4.73 -19.42
N ARG A 24 6.18 4.45 -19.75
CA ARG A 24 5.51 5.05 -20.92
C ARG A 24 5.44 6.56 -20.86
N TYR A 25 5.15 7.13 -19.69
CA TYR A 25 5.22 8.57 -19.53
C TYR A 25 6.65 9.11 -19.70
N ARG A 26 7.65 8.43 -19.15
CA ARG A 26 9.06 8.86 -19.27
C ARG A 26 9.53 8.87 -20.71
N GLU A 27 9.19 7.85 -21.49
CA GLU A 27 9.51 7.73 -22.91
C GLU A 27 8.89 8.88 -23.73
N ASN A 28 7.66 9.28 -23.41
CA ASN A 28 6.93 10.33 -24.13
C ASN A 28 7.08 11.73 -23.51
N LYS A 29 7.82 11.86 -22.41
CA LYS A 29 7.96 13.13 -21.67
C LYS A 29 8.52 14.24 -22.54
N ASP A 30 9.47 13.92 -23.41
CA ASP A 30 10.12 14.90 -24.28
C ASP A 30 9.17 15.40 -25.37
N LEU A 31 8.36 14.51 -25.96
CA LEU A 31 7.30 14.86 -26.91
C LEU A 31 6.24 15.77 -26.27
N ILE A 32 5.88 15.48 -25.01
CA ILE A 32 4.94 16.29 -24.23
C ILE A 32 5.55 17.67 -23.94
N ALA A 33 6.83 17.73 -23.55
CA ALA A 33 7.51 18.98 -23.19
C ALA A 33 7.67 19.95 -24.38
N ILE A 34 7.87 19.41 -25.59
CA ILE A 34 7.99 20.19 -26.83
C ILE A 34 6.60 20.59 -27.38
N GLY A 35 5.52 20.05 -26.81
CA GLY A 35 4.15 20.31 -27.27
C GLY A 35 3.74 19.52 -28.52
N ALA A 36 4.51 18.49 -28.89
CA ALA A 36 4.25 17.63 -30.05
C ALA A 36 3.30 16.45 -29.73
N TYR A 37 2.88 16.30 -28.47
CA TYR A 37 1.96 15.24 -28.04
C TYR A 37 0.49 15.58 -28.36
N THR A 38 -0.20 14.64 -29.00
CA THR A 38 -1.63 14.74 -29.35
C THR A 38 -2.42 13.63 -28.66
N LYS A 39 -3.51 13.98 -27.96
CA LYS A 39 -4.42 13.01 -27.35
C LYS A 39 -5.02 12.09 -28.41
N GLY A 40 -5.03 10.79 -28.15
CA GLY A 40 -5.49 9.75 -29.08
C GLY A 40 -4.39 9.08 -29.90
N SER A 41 -3.13 9.49 -29.77
CA SER A 41 -2.01 8.81 -30.45
C SER A 41 -1.65 7.47 -29.80
N ASP A 42 -1.76 7.35 -28.48
CA ASP A 42 -1.60 6.10 -27.73
C ASP A 42 -2.45 6.16 -26.44
N PRO A 43 -3.49 5.32 -26.30
CA PRO A 43 -4.37 5.34 -25.13
C PRO A 43 -3.61 5.07 -23.82
N LEU A 44 -2.51 4.31 -23.85
CA LEU A 44 -1.69 4.08 -22.65
C LEU A 44 -0.92 5.34 -22.23
N THR A 45 -0.48 6.14 -23.20
CA THR A 45 0.23 7.39 -22.94
C THR A 45 -0.74 8.44 -22.40
N ASP A 46 -1.94 8.52 -22.95
CA ASP A 46 -3.00 9.41 -22.47
C ASP A 46 -3.34 9.14 -21.00
N VAL A 47 -3.58 7.87 -20.67
CA VAL A 47 -3.83 7.43 -19.29
C VAL A 47 -2.63 7.71 -18.38
N ALA A 48 -1.40 7.51 -18.88
CA ALA A 48 -0.20 7.79 -18.10
C ALA A 48 -0.05 9.29 -17.79
N VAL A 49 -0.30 10.18 -18.76
CA VAL A 49 -0.21 11.64 -18.58
C VAL A 49 -1.18 12.13 -17.51
N ASP A 50 -2.42 11.64 -17.53
CA ASP A 50 -3.44 12.04 -16.55
C ASP A 50 -3.14 11.51 -15.13
N LEU A 51 -2.44 10.37 -15.02
CA LEU A 51 -2.18 9.70 -13.74
C LEU A 51 -0.83 10.05 -13.12
N ILE A 52 0.16 10.48 -13.90
CA ILE A 52 1.48 10.86 -13.39
C ILE A 52 1.44 11.79 -12.17
N PRO A 53 0.61 12.85 -12.07
CA PRO A 53 0.58 13.66 -10.86
C PRO A 53 0.19 12.84 -9.62
N LYS A 54 -0.78 11.92 -9.73
CA LYS A 54 -1.22 11.04 -8.64
C LYS A 54 -0.13 10.02 -8.27
N LEU A 55 0.50 9.41 -9.27
CA LEU A 55 1.59 8.43 -9.04
C LEU A 55 2.82 9.10 -8.41
N ARG A 56 3.14 10.34 -8.79
CA ARG A 56 4.22 11.13 -8.17
C ARG A 56 3.91 11.48 -6.73
N ALA A 57 2.67 11.88 -6.43
CA ALA A 57 2.24 12.16 -5.07
C ALA A 57 2.34 10.91 -4.19
N TYR A 58 2.01 9.74 -4.72
CA TYR A 58 2.11 8.48 -3.98
C TYR A 58 3.54 8.07 -3.62
N ILE A 59 4.51 8.27 -4.52
CA ILE A 59 5.92 7.96 -4.22
C ILE A 59 6.57 9.08 -3.37
N ALA A 60 6.03 10.30 -3.42
CA ALA A 60 6.55 11.41 -2.66
C ALA A 60 6.17 11.28 -1.18
N GLN A 61 7.15 10.99 -0.33
CA GLN A 61 6.96 10.83 1.10
C GLN A 61 7.85 11.83 1.86
N GLY A 62 7.26 12.51 2.85
CA GLY A 62 8.00 13.39 3.75
C GLY A 62 8.89 12.60 4.72
N ILE A 63 9.95 13.22 5.21
CA ILE A 63 10.94 12.59 6.11
C ILE A 63 10.30 12.07 7.41
N THR A 64 9.25 12.76 7.89
CA THR A 64 8.52 12.42 9.11
C THR A 64 7.26 11.60 8.88
N GLN A 65 6.93 11.28 7.62
CA GLN A 65 5.78 10.44 7.32
C GLN A 65 6.21 8.97 7.35
N GLY A 66 5.53 8.18 8.16
CA GLY A 66 5.64 6.72 8.16
C GLY A 66 4.30 6.11 7.78
N SER A 67 4.32 5.12 6.90
CA SER A 67 3.13 4.41 6.42
C SER A 67 3.23 2.93 6.73
N VAL A 68 2.11 2.34 7.14
CA VAL A 68 2.03 0.89 7.42
C VAL A 68 1.89 0.15 6.09
N PHE A 69 2.56 -1.00 5.96
CA PHE A 69 2.57 -1.80 4.73
C PHE A 69 1.16 -2.10 4.18
N THR A 70 0.21 -2.44 5.06
CA THR A 70 -1.18 -2.71 4.70
C THR A 70 -1.90 -1.48 4.14
N ALA A 71 -1.58 -0.29 4.65
CA ALA A 71 -2.11 0.97 4.14
C ALA A 71 -1.53 1.29 2.76
N CYS A 72 -0.21 1.17 2.58
CA CYS A 72 0.45 1.38 1.29
C CYS A 72 -0.10 0.44 0.20
N LYS A 73 -0.28 -0.84 0.53
CA LYS A 73 -0.82 -1.82 -0.42
C LYS A 73 -2.22 -1.40 -0.90
N LYS A 74 -3.11 -1.01 0.02
CA LYS A 74 -4.49 -0.58 -0.31
C LYS A 74 -4.50 0.71 -1.12
N GLU A 75 -3.61 1.65 -0.79
CA GLU A 75 -3.51 2.92 -1.50
C GLU A 75 -3.03 2.73 -2.95
N LEU A 76 -2.05 1.83 -3.14
CA LEU A 76 -1.59 1.41 -4.47
C LEU A 76 -2.72 0.73 -5.27
N GLU A 77 -3.47 -0.18 -4.64
CA GLU A 77 -4.63 -0.83 -5.26
C GLU A 77 -5.68 0.19 -5.69
N THR A 78 -6.02 1.15 -4.82
CA THR A 78 -7.02 2.19 -5.10
C THR A 78 -6.59 3.09 -6.26
N LEU A 79 -5.31 3.48 -6.29
CA LEU A 79 -4.75 4.31 -7.36
C LEU A 79 -4.77 3.63 -8.72
N LEU A 80 -4.59 2.30 -8.77
CA LEU A 80 -4.63 1.55 -10.02
C LEU A 80 -6.04 1.08 -10.40
N GLN A 81 -6.92 0.80 -9.43
CA GLN A 81 -8.32 0.45 -9.67
C GLN A 81 -9.13 1.64 -10.19
N ALA A 82 -8.88 2.86 -9.69
CA ALA A 82 -9.47 4.08 -10.22
C ALA A 82 -9.22 4.25 -11.73
N THR A 83 -8.19 3.60 -12.26
CA THR A 83 -7.84 3.54 -13.69
C THR A 83 -8.61 2.48 -14.47
N GLN A 84 -9.02 1.39 -13.83
CA GLN A 84 -9.71 0.25 -14.43
C GLN A 84 -11.25 0.41 -14.47
N VAL A 85 -11.81 1.45 -13.83
CA VAL A 85 -13.27 1.70 -13.76
C VAL A 85 -13.88 2.06 -15.12
N ALA A 86 -13.09 2.36 -16.15
CA ALA A 86 -13.62 2.53 -17.51
C ALA A 86 -13.95 1.19 -18.22
N ASP A 87 -13.51 0.04 -17.70
CA ASP A 87 -13.69 -1.27 -18.37
C ASP A 87 -13.88 -2.45 -17.41
N THR A 88 -14.55 -2.27 -16.27
CA THR A 88 -14.77 -3.39 -15.33
C THR A 88 -16.19 -3.46 -14.78
N ALA A 89 -17.03 -4.27 -15.45
CA ALA A 89 -17.99 -5.10 -14.74
C ALA A 89 -17.24 -6.10 -13.83
N PRO A 90 -17.82 -6.49 -12.69
CA PRO A 90 -17.07 -6.79 -11.49
C PRO A 90 -16.59 -8.24 -11.48
N VAL A 91 -15.29 -8.44 -11.29
CA VAL A 91 -14.77 -9.74 -10.86
C VAL A 91 -14.18 -9.60 -9.47
N GLY A 92 -14.72 -10.40 -8.56
CA GLY A 92 -13.91 -10.98 -7.49
C GLY A 92 -13.89 -10.21 -6.18
N THR A 93 -15.04 -10.23 -5.51
CA THR A 93 -15.18 -10.29 -4.05
C THR A 93 -13.90 -10.55 -3.24
N ALA A 94 -13.52 -9.60 -2.38
CA ALA A 94 -12.93 -9.89 -1.07
C ALA A 94 -13.22 -8.75 -0.07
N LYS A 95 -14.48 -8.73 0.37
CA LYS A 95 -14.88 -8.31 1.71
C LYS A 95 -13.90 -8.87 2.76
N ALA A 96 -13.29 -8.03 3.60
CA ALA A 96 -13.17 -8.29 5.05
C ALA A 96 -12.38 -7.20 5.81
N ALA A 97 -13.00 -6.77 6.90
CA ALA A 97 -12.37 -6.43 8.17
C ALA A 97 -11.54 -5.14 8.23
N ALA A 98 -12.28 -4.04 8.44
CA ALA A 98 -11.94 -3.12 9.50
C ALA A 98 -11.76 -3.88 10.83
N ALA A 99 -10.58 -3.79 11.43
CA ALA A 99 -10.38 -4.06 12.84
C ALA A 99 -9.24 -3.15 13.30
N ALA A 100 -9.62 -2.13 14.06
CA ALA A 100 -8.75 -1.14 14.64
C ALA A 100 -7.69 -1.80 15.51
N ALA A 101 -6.43 -1.48 15.25
CA ALA A 101 -5.34 -1.69 16.18
C ALA A 101 -5.36 -0.58 17.23
N THR A 102 -5.34 -0.95 18.51
CA THR A 102 -4.79 -0.10 19.56
C THR A 102 -3.65 -0.88 20.20
N PRO A 103 -2.38 -0.41 20.10
CA PRO A 103 -1.27 -1.02 20.79
C PRO A 103 -1.06 -0.30 22.14
N ALA A 104 -1.23 -1.01 23.25
CA ALA A 104 -0.78 -0.54 24.55
C ALA A 104 -0.11 -1.70 25.31
N THR A 105 1.20 -1.80 25.11
CA THR A 105 2.26 -2.00 26.11
C THR A 105 1.81 -2.38 27.53
N SER A 106 2.18 -3.58 27.98
CA SER A 106 3.13 -3.82 29.11
C SER A 106 2.92 -5.20 29.75
N ASN A 107 3.82 -6.15 29.51
CA ASN A 107 4.19 -7.18 30.49
C ASN A 107 5.59 -7.67 30.12
N PRO A 108 6.55 -7.73 31.06
CA PRO A 108 6.67 -8.93 31.87
C PRO A 108 7.16 -8.66 33.31
N THR A 109 6.50 -9.20 34.34
CA THR A 109 7.18 -9.53 35.60
C THR A 109 6.63 -10.84 36.16
N GLN A 110 7.53 -11.82 36.22
CA GLN A 110 7.33 -13.15 36.78
C GLN A 110 6.90 -13.11 38.25
N ALA A 111 6.05 -14.07 38.60
CA ALA A 111 5.66 -14.52 39.93
C ALA A 111 6.84 -15.22 40.68
N PRO A 112 6.66 -15.91 41.83
CA PRO A 112 5.76 -15.73 42.99
C PRO A 112 6.54 -15.71 44.34
N ARG A 113 5.97 -15.16 45.43
CA ARG A 113 6.38 -15.57 46.79
C ARG A 113 5.16 -15.88 47.66
N ARG A 114 5.15 -17.12 48.14
CA ARG A 114 4.13 -17.78 48.96
C ARG A 114 3.78 -16.96 50.20
N ALA A 115 2.48 -16.78 50.41
CA ALA A 115 1.89 -16.32 51.66
C ALA A 115 2.26 -17.27 52.81
N SER A 116 2.87 -16.72 53.86
CA SER A 116 3.05 -17.36 55.15
C SER A 116 1.73 -17.28 55.94
N LYS A 117 1.09 -18.44 56.16
CA LYS A 117 -0.01 -18.59 57.12
C LYS A 117 0.60 -18.60 58.53
N VAL A 118 0.58 -17.47 59.22
CA VAL A 118 0.76 -17.38 60.67
C VAL A 118 -0.60 -17.11 61.29
N LYS A 119 -1.16 -18.12 61.98
CA LYS A 119 -2.14 -18.01 63.09
C LYS A 119 -2.68 -19.40 63.46
N ARG A 120 -2.21 -19.90 64.61
CA ARG A 120 -2.85 -20.81 65.58
C ARG A 120 -1.85 -20.80 66.75
N GLY A 121 -2.07 -20.03 67.82
CA GLY A 121 -3.22 -20.08 68.71
C GLY A 121 -2.87 -21.04 69.83
N LEU A 122 -2.17 -20.52 70.85
CA LEU A 122 -1.78 -21.21 72.08
C LEU A 122 -2.60 -20.58 73.22
N ALA A 123 -3.51 -21.36 73.80
CA ALA A 123 -4.07 -21.30 75.16
C ALA A 123 -5.32 -22.20 75.19
#